data_AF-A0A4U7DFS2-F1
#
_entry.id   AF-A0A4U7DFS2-F1
#
_cell.length_a   1.000
_cell.length_b   1.000
_cell.length_c   1.000
_cell.angle_alpha   90.00
_cell.angle_beta   90.00
_cell.angle_gamma   90.00
#
_symmetry.space_group_name_H-M   'P 1'
#
loop_
_entity.id
_entity.type
_entity.pdbx_description
1 polymer ?
#
loop_
_entity_poly.entity_id
_entity_poly.type
_entity_poly.pdbx_seq_one_letter_code
_entity_poly.pdbx_strand_id
1 'polypeptide(L)'
;MAGEYDKLVRDEIPGIIEADGERPRTHVADEDEFADRLAEKLAEETAEYRESRDPEELADVLEVVHALRELDGLTAEQLEELRSEKAERRGRFDDRIVLERVTE
;
A
#
# COMPACT_ATOMS: atom_id res chain seq x y z
N MET A 1 -0.42 -21.76 -6.51
CA MET A 1 0.08 -21.67 -7.88
C MET A 1 1.57 -21.97 -7.90
N ALA A 2 2.07 -22.77 -8.86
CA ALA A 2 3.51 -22.95 -9.03
C ALA A 2 4.11 -21.80 -9.85
N GLY A 3 4.95 -20.99 -9.23
CA GLY A 3 5.64 -19.87 -9.86
C GLY A 3 6.72 -19.31 -8.94
N GLU A 4 7.64 -18.51 -9.51
CA GLU A 4 8.58 -17.70 -8.73
C GLU A 4 7.93 -16.34 -8.48
N TYR A 5 7.94 -15.90 -7.23
CA TYR A 5 7.38 -14.64 -6.78
C TYR A 5 8.44 -13.89 -5.98
N ASP A 6 8.51 -12.59 -6.18
CA ASP A 6 9.38 -11.68 -5.42
C ASP A 6 8.52 -10.51 -4.96
N LYS A 7 7.74 -10.74 -3.91
CA LYS A 7 6.82 -9.74 -3.36
C LYS A 7 6.57 -9.94 -1.87
N LEU A 8 6.26 -8.84 -1.19
CA LEU A 8 5.79 -8.85 0.19
C LEU A 8 4.38 -9.44 0.26
N VAL A 9 4.12 -10.27 1.26
CA VAL A 9 2.81 -10.88 1.52
C VAL A 9 2.41 -10.67 2.98
N ARG A 10 1.11 -10.71 3.27
CA ARG A 10 0.60 -10.68 4.66
C ARG A 10 1.03 -11.93 5.42
N ASP A 11 1.14 -11.83 6.74
CA ASP A 11 1.67 -12.87 7.63
C ASP A 11 1.00 -14.24 7.49
N GLU A 12 -0.31 -14.26 7.23
CA GLU A 12 -1.09 -15.50 7.14
C GLU A 12 -1.03 -16.16 5.74
N ILE A 13 -0.53 -15.47 4.71
CA ILE A 13 -0.50 -15.96 3.32
C ILE A 13 0.30 -17.27 3.20
N PRO A 14 1.50 -17.43 3.80
CA PRO A 14 2.22 -18.70 3.76
C PRO A 14 1.38 -19.86 4.33
N GLY A 15 0.68 -19.63 5.45
CA GLY A 15 -0.18 -20.65 6.06
C GLY A 15 -1.38 -21.03 5.19
N ILE A 16 -1.97 -20.06 4.49
CA ILE A 16 -3.05 -20.30 3.52
C ILE A 16 -2.54 -21.16 2.36
N ILE A 17 -1.36 -20.84 1.80
CA ILE A 17 -0.74 -21.63 0.71
C ILE A 17 -0.48 -23.08 1.17
N GLU A 18 0.00 -23.28 2.40
CA GLU A 18 0.20 -24.62 2.97
C GLU A 18 -1.13 -25.38 3.15
N ALA A 19 -2.19 -24.69 3.58
CA ALA A 19 -3.53 -25.28 3.74
C ALA A 19 -4.12 -25.75 2.41
N ASP A 20 -3.77 -25.09 1.30
CA ASP A 20 -4.12 -25.49 -0.07
C ASP A 20 -3.26 -26.65 -0.61
N GLY A 21 -2.37 -27.22 0.22
CA GLY A 21 -1.52 -28.35 -0.12
C GLY A 21 -0.27 -27.97 -0.91
N GLU A 22 0.01 -26.68 -1.05
CA GLU A 22 1.22 -26.16 -1.69
C GLU A 22 2.33 -25.93 -0.65
N ARG A 23 3.53 -25.56 -1.11
CA ARG A 23 4.71 -25.38 -0.24
C ARG A 23 5.36 -24.04 -0.53
N PRO A 24 5.02 -22.97 0.22
CA PRO A 24 5.65 -21.69 0.03
C PRO A 24 7.13 -21.74 0.46
N ARG A 25 7.96 -20.92 -0.18
CA ARG A 25 9.29 -20.59 0.32
C ARG A 25 9.29 -19.11 0.66
N THR A 26 9.66 -18.80 1.89
CA THR A 26 9.66 -17.43 2.41
C THR A 26 10.97 -17.16 3.14
N HIS A 27 11.27 -15.87 3.29
CA HIS A 27 12.25 -15.35 4.23
C HIS A 27 11.65 -14.13 4.92
N VAL A 28 12.27 -13.70 6.02
CA VAL A 28 11.91 -12.47 6.71
C VAL A 28 12.89 -11.40 6.25
N ALA A 29 12.37 -10.29 5.74
CA ALA A 29 13.15 -9.14 5.30
C ALA A 29 13.84 -8.47 6.52
N ASP A 30 15.03 -7.91 6.30
CA ASP A 30 15.62 -6.96 7.23
C ASP A 30 14.95 -5.57 7.11
N GLU A 31 15.37 -4.60 7.92
CA GLU A 31 14.72 -3.28 7.97
C GLU A 31 14.80 -2.53 6.63
N ASP A 32 15.95 -2.57 5.96
CA ASP A 32 16.18 -1.89 4.67
C ASP A 32 15.38 -2.59 3.56
N GLU A 33 15.46 -3.93 3.48
CA GLU A 33 14.66 -4.69 2.52
C GLU A 33 13.17 -4.49 2.75
N PHE A 34 12.70 -4.46 4.01
CA PHE A 34 11.30 -4.28 4.32
C PHE A 34 10.77 -2.91 3.87
N ALA A 35 11.57 -1.86 4.05
CA ALA A 35 11.23 -0.52 3.56
C ALA A 35 11.04 -0.49 2.04
N ASP A 36 11.98 -1.06 1.29
CA ASP A 36 11.90 -1.15 -0.17
C ASP A 36 10.69 -2.00 -0.61
N ARG A 37 10.46 -3.13 0.06
CA ARG A 37 9.35 -4.05 -0.23
C ARG A 37 7.98 -3.43 0.05
N LEU A 38 7.84 -2.58 1.07
CA LEU A 38 6.60 -1.84 1.30
C LEU A 38 6.33 -0.78 0.22
N ALA A 39 7.37 -0.10 -0.27
CA ALA A 39 7.23 0.86 -1.38
C ALA A 39 6.82 0.16 -2.69
N GLU A 40 7.42 -0.99 -2.99
CA GLU A 40 7.01 -1.86 -4.10
C GLU A 40 5.57 -2.34 -3.94
N LYS A 41 5.20 -2.77 -2.73
CA LYS A 41 3.84 -3.24 -2.42
C LYS A 41 2.81 -2.12 -2.64
N LEU A 42 3.10 -0.90 -2.21
CA LEU A 42 2.20 0.24 -2.46
C LEU A 42 1.98 0.48 -3.96
N ALA A 43 3.02 0.33 -4.78
CA ALA A 43 2.90 0.44 -6.23
C ALA A 43 2.11 -0.72 -6.85
N GLU A 44 2.28 -1.96 -6.37
CA GLU A 44 1.49 -3.14 -6.76
C GLU A 44 0.00 -2.87 -6.53
N GLU A 45 -0.41 -2.60 -5.28
CA GLU A 45 -1.83 -2.48 -4.90
C GLU A 45 -2.53 -1.28 -5.56
N THR A 46 -1.82 -0.16 -5.75
CA THR A 46 -2.38 0.99 -6.47
C THR A 46 -2.53 0.72 -7.97
N ALA A 47 -1.65 -0.09 -8.56
CA ALA A 47 -1.80 -0.55 -9.95
C ALA A 47 -2.98 -1.52 -10.09
N GLU A 48 -3.14 -2.45 -9.15
CA GLU A 48 -4.27 -3.37 -9.09
C GLU A 48 -5.60 -2.60 -8.98
N TYR A 49 -5.71 -1.64 -8.04
CA TYR A 49 -6.90 -0.77 -7.95
C TYR A 49 -7.17 -0.01 -9.26
N ARG A 50 -6.12 0.50 -9.92
CA ARG A 50 -6.27 1.25 -11.16
C ARG A 50 -6.86 0.38 -12.28
N GLU A 51 -6.51 -0.89 -12.32
CA GLU A 51 -6.97 -1.87 -13.31
C GLU A 51 -8.35 -2.46 -12.97
N SER A 52 -8.51 -2.96 -11.75
CA SER A 52 -9.73 -3.68 -11.32
C SER A 52 -10.86 -2.74 -10.91
N ARG A 53 -10.51 -1.58 -10.31
CA ARG A 53 -11.44 -0.68 -9.59
C ARG A 53 -12.15 -1.34 -8.41
N ASP A 54 -11.61 -2.44 -7.92
CA ASP A 54 -12.16 -3.17 -6.79
C ASP A 54 -11.86 -2.44 -5.45
N PRO A 55 -12.86 -2.19 -4.59
CA PRO A 55 -12.63 -1.66 -3.26
C PRO A 55 -11.73 -2.52 -2.36
N GLU A 56 -11.59 -3.82 -2.62
CA GLU A 56 -10.66 -4.68 -1.86
C GLU A 56 -9.22 -4.17 -1.98
N GLU A 57 -8.79 -3.75 -3.18
CA GLU A 57 -7.44 -3.18 -3.38
C GLU A 57 -7.23 -1.87 -2.62
N LEU A 58 -8.30 -1.10 -2.34
CA LEU A 58 -8.17 0.08 -1.49
C LEU A 58 -7.90 -0.29 -0.02
N ALA A 59 -8.41 -1.44 0.43
CA ALA A 59 -8.11 -1.96 1.76
C ALA A 59 -6.65 -2.42 1.84
N ASP A 60 -6.12 -3.05 0.78
CA ASP A 60 -4.71 -3.39 0.68
C ASP A 60 -3.80 -2.16 0.65
N VAL A 61 -4.14 -1.13 -0.15
CA VAL A 61 -3.44 0.16 -0.11
C VAL A 61 -3.44 0.76 1.31
N LEU A 62 -4.56 0.68 2.03
CA LEU A 62 -4.66 1.22 3.38
C LEU A 62 -3.77 0.44 4.38
N GLU A 63 -3.71 -0.88 4.26
CA GLU A 63 -2.82 -1.73 5.06
C GLU A 63 -1.35 -1.35 4.84
N VAL A 64 -0.94 -1.17 3.58
CA VAL A 64 0.44 -0.76 3.25
C VAL A 64 0.75 0.63 3.79
N VAL A 65 -0.20 1.58 3.70
CA VAL A 65 -0.04 2.92 4.31
C VAL A 65 0.11 2.83 5.84
N HIS A 66 -0.58 1.89 6.49
CA HIS A 66 -0.42 1.65 7.93
C HIS A 66 0.95 1.08 8.29
N ALA A 67 1.49 0.15 7.51
CA ALA A 67 2.84 -0.36 7.73
C ALA A 67 3.91 0.72 7.48
N LEU A 68 3.77 1.53 6.41
CA LEU A 68 4.67 2.63 6.10
C LEU A 68 4.68 3.71 7.18
N ARG A 69 3.52 4.11 7.72
CA ARG A 69 3.51 5.10 8.82
C ARG A 69 4.26 4.58 10.05
N GLU A 70 4.18 3.28 10.34
CA GLU A 70 4.84 2.70 11.51
C GLU A 70 6.34 2.63 11.32
N LEU A 71 6.79 2.29 10.09
CA LEU A 71 8.19 2.38 9.69
C LEU A 71 8.74 3.82 9.83
N ASP A 72 7.93 4.83 9.45
CA ASP A 72 8.27 6.25 9.59
C ASP A 72 8.15 6.78 11.04
N GLY A 73 7.73 5.94 12.00
CA GLY A 73 7.56 6.32 13.40
C GLY A 73 6.36 7.24 13.66
N LEU A 74 5.35 7.20 12.78
CA LEU A 74 4.13 8.01 12.85
C LEU A 74 2.95 7.22 13.43
N THR A 75 2.23 7.85 14.37
CA THR A 75 0.92 7.34 14.79
C THR A 75 -0.13 7.56 13.70
N ALA A 76 -1.25 6.85 13.80
CA ALA A 76 -2.38 7.05 12.89
C ALA A 76 -2.92 8.49 12.98
N GLU A 77 -2.95 9.07 14.18
CA GLU A 77 -3.39 10.44 14.42
C GLU A 77 -2.45 11.46 13.77
N GLN A 78 -1.14 11.25 13.81
CA GLN A 78 -0.16 12.13 13.17
C GLN A 78 -0.31 12.13 11.65
N LEU A 79 -0.49 10.95 11.04
CA LEU A 79 -0.74 10.88 9.59
C LEU A 79 -2.08 11.53 9.22
N GLU A 80 -3.10 11.35 10.04
CA GLU A 80 -4.41 11.99 9.87
C GLU A 80 -4.32 13.53 9.98
N GLU A 81 -3.56 14.06 10.93
CA GLU A 81 -3.31 15.48 11.08
C GLU A 81 -2.63 16.04 9.83
N LEU A 82 -1.55 15.39 9.34
CA LEU A 82 -0.89 15.77 8.09
C LEU A 82 -1.82 15.77 6.87
N ARG A 83 -2.75 14.81 6.81
CA ARG A 83 -3.77 14.76 5.74
C ARG A 83 -4.76 15.92 5.88
N SER A 84 -5.25 16.18 7.09
CA SER A 84 -6.24 17.20 7.38
C SER A 84 -5.69 18.61 7.17
N GLU A 85 -4.47 18.92 7.62
CA GLU A 85 -3.81 20.21 7.37
C GLU A 85 -3.64 20.48 5.86
N LYS A 86 -3.30 19.45 5.07
CA LYS A 86 -3.24 19.56 3.60
C LYS A 86 -4.62 19.87 3.03
N ALA A 87 -5.67 19.20 3.50
CA ALA A 87 -7.04 19.43 3.07
C ALA A 87 -7.54 20.84 3.41
N GLU A 88 -7.23 21.37 4.59
CA GLU A 88 -7.60 22.73 5.00
C GLU A 88 -6.88 23.79 4.15
N ARG A 89 -5.60 23.57 3.86
CA ARG A 89 -4.78 24.54 3.13
C ARG A 89 -4.96 24.49 1.61
N ARG A 90 -5.24 23.32 1.04
CA ARG A 90 -5.27 23.09 -0.42
C ARG A 90 -6.63 22.62 -0.95
N GLY A 91 -7.61 22.41 -0.08
CA GLY A 91 -8.87 21.78 -0.43
C GLY A 91 -8.76 20.25 -0.49
N ARG A 92 -9.92 19.63 -0.72
CA ARG A 92 -10.09 18.19 -0.98
C ARG A 92 -10.36 17.96 -2.45
N PHE A 93 -10.62 16.71 -2.83
CA PHE A 93 -11.03 16.36 -4.19
C PHE A 93 -12.54 16.52 -4.45
N ASP A 94 -13.28 17.13 -3.53
CA ASP A 94 -14.76 17.25 -3.57
C ASP A 94 -15.25 18.03 -4.80
N ASP A 95 -14.51 19.04 -5.23
CA ASP A 95 -14.83 19.89 -6.40
C ASP A 95 -14.48 19.23 -7.75
N ARG A 96 -13.82 18.05 -7.75
CA ARG A 96 -13.48 17.26 -8.95
C ARG A 96 -12.69 18.05 -10.02
N ILE A 97 -11.83 18.97 -9.57
CA ILE A 97 -11.04 19.83 -10.45
C ILE A 97 -9.91 19.02 -11.10
N VAL A 98 -9.82 19.08 -12.44
CA VAL A 98 -8.70 18.52 -13.22
C VAL A 98 -7.94 19.69 -13.85
N LEU A 99 -6.65 19.79 -13.58
CA LEU A 99 -5.77 20.81 -14.17
C LEU A 99 -5.27 20.34 -15.54
N GLU A 100 -5.76 20.97 -16.62
CA GLU A 100 -5.40 20.56 -17.99
C GLU A 100 -4.16 21.30 -18.55
N ARG A 101 -3.94 22.56 -18.15
CA ARG A 101 -2.80 23.37 -18.59
C ARG A 101 -2.57 24.54 -17.62
N VAL A 102 -1.31 24.91 -17.44
CA VAL A 102 -0.90 26.20 -16.86
C VAL A 102 -0.19 26.99 -17.95
N THR A 103 -0.57 28.26 -18.14
CA THR A 103 0.08 29.20 -19.05
C THR A 103 0.56 30.42 -18.27
N GLU A 104 1.58 31.11 -18.76
CA GLU A 104 2.06 32.39 -18.22
C GLU A 104 1.16 33.56 -18.62
#